data_AF-A0A7W0NW23-F1
#
_entry.id   AF-A0A7W0NW23-F1
#
_cell.length_a   1.000
_cell.length_b   1.000
_cell.length_c   1.000
_cell.angle_alpha   90.00
_cell.angle_beta   90.00
_cell.angle_gamma   90.00
#
_symmetry.space_group_name_H-M   'P 1'
#
loop_
_entity.id
_entity.type
_entity.pdbx_description
1 polymer ?
#
loop_
_entity_poly.entity_id
_entity_poly.type
_entity_poly.pdbx_seq_one_letter_code
_entity_poly.pdbx_strand_id
1 'polypeptide(L)'
;MRFEPTCSVCGAQAASVEFLSPAEFDQVWKSWPEWRRRSFATQKKPESHFLVCSGPGGGTGGTIVDAEKAENIRQVFLNPTDAVILKKAFYDRAGLCPECGQYYCPQHWSISATGFGTCPQGHGHSLDPHWSPDFDEDN
;
A
#
# COMPACT_ATOMS: atom_id res chain seq x y z
N MET A 1 6.73 5.98 -11.58
CA MET A 1 5.25 6.08 -11.76
C MET A 1 4.61 6.41 -10.42
N ARG A 2 3.58 7.25 -10.39
CA ARG A 2 2.98 7.72 -9.14
C ARG A 2 1.44 7.68 -9.19
N PHE A 3 0.83 7.14 -8.15
CA PHE A 3 -0.61 6.95 -7.99
C PHE A 3 -1.03 7.50 -6.63
N GLU A 4 -1.91 8.49 -6.65
CA GLU A 4 -2.30 9.26 -5.45
C GLU A 4 -3.82 9.39 -5.40
N PRO A 5 -4.53 8.33 -5.00
CA PRO A 5 -5.97 8.40 -4.87
C PRO A 5 -6.36 9.41 -3.79
N THR A 6 -7.45 10.13 -4.04
CA THR A 6 -8.02 11.12 -3.11
C THR A 6 -9.30 10.58 -2.51
N CYS A 7 -9.59 11.02 -1.29
CA CYS A 7 -10.79 10.65 -0.56
C CYS A 7 -12.03 11.23 -1.22
N SER A 8 -13.02 10.39 -1.52
CA SER A 8 -14.28 10.82 -2.14
C SER A 8 -15.15 11.71 -1.23
N VAL A 9 -14.83 11.82 0.07
CA VAL A 9 -15.57 12.68 1.02
C VAL A 9 -14.93 14.06 1.18
N CYS A 10 -13.63 14.13 1.45
CA CYS A 10 -12.95 15.38 1.78
C CYS A 10 -11.85 15.81 0.80
N GLY A 11 -11.57 15.02 -0.24
CA GLY A 11 -10.50 15.29 -1.21
C GLY A 11 -9.08 15.12 -0.68
N ALA A 12 -8.90 14.82 0.62
CA ALA A 12 -7.58 14.54 1.18
C ALA A 12 -6.94 13.31 0.53
N GLN A 13 -5.61 13.24 0.52
CA GLN A 13 -4.89 12.08 0.00
C GLN A 13 -5.27 10.81 0.77
N ALA A 14 -5.77 9.80 0.08
CA ALA A 14 -6.10 8.50 0.65
C ALA A 14 -4.85 7.63 0.75
N ALA A 15 -4.04 7.61 -0.31
CA ALA A 15 -2.77 6.92 -0.34
C ALA A 15 -1.77 7.64 -1.27
N SER A 16 -0.50 7.30 -1.13
CA SER A 16 0.56 7.64 -2.08
C SER A 16 1.29 6.37 -2.44
N VAL A 17 1.33 6.06 -3.73
CA VAL A 17 2.05 4.91 -4.27
C VAL A 17 3.03 5.45 -5.30
N GLU A 18 4.31 5.26 -5.03
CA GLU A 18 5.38 5.60 -5.96
C GLU A 18 6.17 4.33 -6.30
N PHE A 19 6.25 4.04 -7.59
CA PHE A 19 6.93 2.87 -8.12
C PHE A 19 8.09 3.29 -9.02
N LEU A 20 9.31 2.96 -8.58
CA LEU A 20 10.55 3.28 -9.25
C LEU A 20 11.01 2.11 -10.12
N SER A 21 11.36 2.42 -11.38
CA SER A 21 12.09 1.51 -12.25
C SER A 21 13.47 1.15 -11.66
N PRO A 22 14.14 0.10 -12.16
CA PRO A 22 15.46 -0.27 -11.64
C PRO A 22 16.49 0.85 -11.81
N ALA A 23 16.40 1.61 -12.91
CA ALA A 23 17.28 2.76 -13.15
C ALA A 23 17.03 3.91 -12.17
N GLU A 24 15.76 4.24 -11.89
CA GLU A 24 15.41 5.26 -10.90
C GLU A 24 15.77 4.82 -9.48
N PHE A 25 15.52 3.54 -9.16
CA PHE A 25 15.88 2.96 -7.88
C PHE A 25 17.39 3.01 -7.65
N ASP A 26 18.22 2.74 -8.67
CA ASP A 26 19.67 2.85 -8.56
C ASP A 26 20.15 4.26 -8.21
N GLN A 27 19.49 5.30 -8.71
CA GLN A 27 19.83 6.69 -8.37
C GLN A 27 19.47 7.00 -6.92
N VAL A 28 18.26 6.62 -6.49
CA VAL A 28 17.78 6.81 -5.12
C VAL A 28 18.60 5.97 -4.14
N TRP A 29 18.97 4.75 -4.50
CA TRP A 29 19.81 3.87 -3.70
C TRP A 29 21.16 4.52 -3.38
N LYS A 30 21.80 5.17 -4.36
CA LYS A 30 23.09 5.84 -4.18
C LYS A 30 23.01 7.04 -3.23
N SER A 31 21.86 7.72 -3.16
CA SER A 31 21.66 8.85 -2.24
C SER A 31 21.30 8.41 -0.82
N TRP A 32 20.98 7.13 -0.61
CA TRP A 32 20.63 6.64 0.72
C TRP A 32 21.81 6.59 1.68
N PRO A 33 21.56 6.87 2.97
CA PRO A 33 22.56 6.67 4.01
C PRO A 33 22.98 5.19 4.06
N GLU A 34 24.25 4.95 4.42
CA GLU A 34 24.88 3.63 4.36
C GLU A 34 24.10 2.56 5.15
N TRP A 35 23.63 2.90 6.35
CA TRP A 35 22.85 1.97 7.18
C TRP A 35 21.62 1.44 6.44
N ARG A 36 20.93 2.30 5.68
CA ARG A 36 19.73 1.93 4.92
C ARG A 36 20.09 1.06 3.73
N ARG A 37 21.15 1.41 3.00
CA ARG A 37 21.68 0.54 1.93
C ARG A 37 22.04 -0.84 2.48
N ARG A 38 22.67 -0.91 3.65
CA ARG A 38 23.04 -2.18 4.30
C ARG A 38 21.82 -3.03 4.67
N SER A 39 20.76 -2.41 5.21
CA SER A 39 19.52 -3.11 5.55
C SER A 39 18.85 -3.79 4.36
N PHE A 40 18.99 -3.23 3.15
CA PHE A 40 18.35 -3.75 1.94
C PHE A 40 19.34 -4.45 0.99
N ALA A 41 20.63 -4.51 1.31
CA ALA A 41 21.68 -4.97 0.39
C ALA A 41 21.48 -6.43 -0.05
N THR A 42 20.98 -7.28 0.84
CA THR A 42 20.71 -8.70 0.56
C THR A 42 19.51 -8.91 -0.36
N GLN A 43 18.61 -7.94 -0.44
CA GLN A 43 17.37 -8.00 -1.23
C GLN A 43 17.53 -7.33 -2.60
N LYS A 44 18.49 -6.41 -2.75
CA LYS A 44 18.68 -5.66 -4.00
C LYS A 44 19.31 -6.53 -5.08
N LYS A 45 18.60 -6.68 -6.20
CA LYS A 45 19.09 -7.23 -7.47
C LYS A 45 19.16 -6.15 -8.55
N PRO A 46 19.89 -6.37 -9.66
CA PRO A 46 19.94 -5.42 -10.78
C PRO A 46 18.56 -5.11 -11.37
N GLU A 47 17.67 -6.09 -11.41
CA GLU A 47 16.31 -6.00 -11.95
C GLU A 47 15.27 -5.54 -10.92
N SER A 48 15.68 -5.28 -9.67
CA SER A 48 14.77 -4.89 -8.61
C SER A 48 14.12 -3.53 -8.86
N HIS A 49 12.83 -3.47 -8.55
CA HIS A 49 12.08 -2.23 -8.46
C HIS A 49 12.00 -1.77 -7.00
N PHE A 50 11.64 -0.51 -6.78
CA PHE A 50 11.38 0.00 -5.45
C PHE A 50 10.00 0.62 -5.38
N LEU A 51 9.23 0.19 -4.38
CA LEU A 51 7.88 0.66 -4.12
C LEU A 51 7.90 1.46 -2.83
N VAL A 52 7.47 2.71 -2.90
CA VAL A 52 7.14 3.54 -1.73
C VAL A 52 5.63 3.60 -1.64
N CYS A 53 5.07 3.19 -0.50
CA CYS A 53 3.64 3.30 -0.24
C CYS A 53 3.39 4.02 1.09
N SER A 54 2.39 4.89 1.09
CA SER A 54 1.72 5.39 2.29
C SER A 54 0.22 5.17 2.13
N GLY A 55 -0.40 4.44 3.04
CA GLY A 55 -1.82 4.11 2.95
C GLY A 55 -2.54 4.27 4.30
N PRO A 56 -3.87 4.07 4.32
CA PRO A 56 -4.68 4.18 5.54
C PRO A 56 -4.21 3.28 6.68
N GLY A 57 -3.58 2.14 6.38
CA GLY A 57 -2.99 1.24 7.39
C GLY A 57 -1.76 1.81 8.13
N GLY A 58 -1.41 3.09 7.93
CA GLY A 58 -0.44 3.82 8.76
C GLY A 58 1.03 3.56 8.46
N GLY A 59 1.37 2.64 7.55
CA GLY A 59 2.74 2.41 7.12
C GLY A 59 3.21 3.43 6.08
N THR A 60 4.24 4.22 6.40
CA THR A 60 5.10 4.85 5.38
C THR A 60 6.32 3.95 5.20
N GLY A 61 6.28 3.11 4.18
CA GLY A 61 7.28 2.06 3.97
C GLY A 61 7.75 2.03 2.53
N GLY A 62 9.06 1.86 2.34
CA GLY A 62 9.64 1.57 1.05
C GLY A 62 10.18 0.14 1.03
N THR A 63 9.75 -0.69 0.08
CA THR A 63 10.22 -2.07 -0.06
C THR A 63 10.80 -2.33 -1.44
N ILE A 64 11.79 -3.22 -1.48
CA ILE A 64 12.25 -3.80 -2.73
C ILE A 64 11.18 -4.77 -3.21
N VAL A 65 10.90 -4.71 -4.51
CA VAL A 65 9.90 -5.54 -5.17
C VAL A 65 10.55 -6.33 -6.31
N ASP A 66 10.23 -7.62 -6.35
CA ASP A 66 10.62 -8.50 -7.45
C ASP A 66 9.76 -8.27 -8.70
N ALA A 67 10.10 -8.97 -9.78
CA ALA A 67 9.45 -8.81 -11.08
C ALA A 67 7.95 -9.17 -11.07
N GLU A 68 7.52 -10.15 -10.26
CA GLU A 68 6.11 -10.56 -10.18
C GLU A 68 5.28 -9.51 -9.44
N LYS A 69 5.76 -9.04 -8.29
CA LYS A 69 5.11 -7.96 -7.54
C LYS A 69 5.12 -6.65 -8.35
N ALA A 70 6.20 -6.37 -9.07
CA ALA A 70 6.34 -5.24 -9.98
C ALA A 70 5.24 -5.23 -11.06
N GLU A 71 4.92 -6.38 -11.65
CA GLU A 71 3.86 -6.47 -12.65
C GLU A 71 2.48 -6.23 -12.04
N ASN A 72 2.18 -6.83 -10.88
CA ASN A 72 0.93 -6.56 -10.16
C ASN A 72 0.76 -5.06 -9.84
N ILE A 73 1.84 -4.38 -9.45
CA ILE A 73 1.84 -2.94 -9.20
C ILE A 73 1.61 -2.15 -10.49
N ARG A 74 2.22 -2.54 -11.63
CA ARG A 74 1.95 -1.92 -12.94
C ARG A 74 0.48 -2.02 -13.31
N GLN A 75 -0.16 -3.16 -13.04
CA GLN A 75 -1.58 -3.35 -13.31
C GLN A 75 -2.47 -2.42 -12.48
N VAL A 76 -2.07 -2.03 -11.26
CA VAL A 76 -2.78 -0.99 -10.47
C VAL A 76 -2.80 0.35 -11.22
N PHE A 77 -1.72 0.73 -11.89
CA PHE A 77 -1.69 1.97 -12.67
C PHE A 77 -2.59 1.94 -13.91
N LEU A 78 -2.87 0.74 -14.44
CA LEU A 78 -3.78 0.56 -15.58
C LEU A 78 -5.24 0.52 -15.13
N ASN A 79 -5.52 -0.17 -14.01
CA ASN A 79 -6.86 -0.38 -13.47
C ASN A 79 -6.89 -0.04 -11.97
N PRO A 80 -6.87 1.26 -11.61
CA PRO A 80 -6.71 1.65 -10.22
C PRO A 80 -7.88 1.22 -9.34
N THR A 81 -9.08 1.02 -9.90
CA THR A 81 -10.28 0.64 -9.15
C THR A 81 -10.48 -0.87 -9.01
N ASP A 82 -9.60 -1.70 -9.57
CA ASP A 82 -9.69 -3.16 -9.41
C ASP A 82 -9.22 -3.56 -8.01
N ALA A 83 -10.18 -3.90 -7.16
CA ALA A 83 -9.92 -4.28 -5.77
C ALA A 83 -9.09 -5.56 -5.61
N VAL A 84 -9.12 -6.47 -6.58
CA VAL A 84 -8.33 -7.72 -6.56
C VAL A 84 -6.87 -7.41 -6.84
N ILE A 85 -6.60 -6.61 -7.88
CA ILE A 85 -5.25 -6.16 -8.22
C ILE A 85 -4.67 -5.31 -7.09
N LEU A 86 -5.46 -4.39 -6.55
CA LEU A 86 -5.05 -3.57 -5.41
C LEU A 86 -4.76 -4.40 -4.16
N LYS A 87 -5.55 -5.43 -3.84
CA LYS A 87 -5.29 -6.29 -2.66
C LYS A 87 -4.00 -7.09 -2.82
N LYS A 88 -3.67 -7.52 -4.05
CA LYS A 88 -2.39 -8.21 -4.35
C LYS A 88 -1.19 -7.27 -4.21
N ALA A 89 -1.35 -6.00 -4.56
CA ALA A 89 -0.30 -4.99 -4.45
C ALA A 89 -0.16 -4.44 -3.01
N PHE A 90 -1.28 -4.09 -2.37
CA PHE A 90 -1.38 -3.40 -1.09
C PHE A 90 -2.45 -4.06 -0.20
N TYR A 91 -2.10 -4.38 1.05
CA TYR A 91 -3.03 -5.04 1.95
C TYR A 91 -4.29 -4.20 2.21
N ASP A 92 -4.13 -2.90 2.39
CA ASP A 92 -5.20 -1.93 2.63
C ASP A 92 -5.89 -1.44 1.34
N ARG A 93 -5.57 -2.05 0.19
CA ARG A 93 -6.04 -1.66 -1.15
C ARG A 93 -5.83 -0.17 -1.45
N ALA A 94 -4.81 0.46 -0.86
CA ALA A 94 -4.57 1.91 -0.96
C ALA A 94 -5.79 2.75 -0.57
N GLY A 95 -6.64 2.25 0.33
CA GLY A 95 -7.85 2.92 0.80
C GLY A 95 -9.09 2.74 -0.05
N LEU A 96 -9.06 1.86 -1.07
CA LEU A 96 -10.25 1.52 -1.85
C LEU A 96 -11.24 0.67 -1.02
N CYS A 97 -12.49 1.12 -0.94
CA CYS A 97 -13.61 0.25 -0.58
C CYS A 97 -14.07 -0.51 -1.83
N PRO A 98 -13.98 -1.86 -1.86
CA PRO A 98 -14.33 -2.66 -3.02
C PRO A 98 -15.83 -2.59 -3.35
N GLU A 99 -16.67 -2.39 -2.34
CA GLU A 99 -18.12 -2.31 -2.50
C GLU A 99 -18.54 -0.93 -3.03
N CYS A 100 -17.90 0.15 -2.56
CA CYS A 100 -18.20 1.49 -3.07
C CYS A 100 -17.49 1.81 -4.40
N GLY A 101 -16.38 1.13 -4.71
CA GLY A 101 -15.48 1.52 -5.80
C GLY A 101 -14.82 2.89 -5.60
N GLN A 102 -14.73 3.35 -4.35
CA GLN A 102 -14.24 4.68 -3.96
C GLN A 102 -13.11 4.60 -2.94
N TYR A 103 -12.24 5.61 -2.94
CA TYR A 103 -11.14 5.71 -1.99
C TYR A 103 -11.51 6.58 -0.81
N TYR A 104 -11.02 6.20 0.36
CA TYR A 104 -11.23 6.95 1.60
C TYR A 104 -9.90 7.17 2.32
N CYS A 105 -9.71 8.37 2.86
CA CYS A 105 -8.57 8.67 3.71
C CYS A 105 -8.70 7.95 5.06
N PRO A 106 -7.61 7.81 5.85
CA PRO A 106 -7.66 7.09 7.13
C PRO A 106 -8.78 7.57 8.06
N GLN A 107 -9.06 8.88 8.06
CA GLN A 107 -10.14 9.47 8.84
C GLN A 107 -11.52 8.96 8.41
N HIS A 108 -11.81 8.90 7.11
CA HIS A 108 -13.11 8.44 6.58
C HIS A 108 -13.22 6.92 6.48
N TRP A 109 -12.09 6.21 6.57
CA TRP A 109 -12.07 4.78 6.86
C TRP A 109 -12.31 4.47 8.35
N SER A 110 -12.41 5.48 9.22
CA SER A 110 -12.74 5.34 10.64
C SER A 110 -11.97 4.20 11.32
N ILE A 111 -10.65 4.14 11.06
CA ILE A 111 -9.81 3.00 11.44
C ILE A 111 -9.73 2.93 12.95
N SER A 112 -10.14 1.81 13.52
CA SER A 112 -10.02 1.52 14.94
C SER A 112 -8.55 1.30 15.33
N ALA A 113 -8.27 1.35 16.63
CA ALA A 113 -6.96 0.99 17.16
C ALA A 113 -6.55 -0.48 16.86
N THR A 114 -7.50 -1.33 16.46
CA THR A 114 -7.26 -2.74 16.10
C THR A 114 -6.97 -2.95 14.61
N GLY A 115 -6.91 -1.88 13.81
CA GLY A 115 -6.61 -1.98 12.38
C GLY A 115 -7.81 -2.30 11.49
N PHE A 116 -9.02 -2.37 12.06
CA PHE A 116 -10.27 -2.52 11.31
C PHE A 116 -10.81 -1.13 10.92
N GLY A 117 -11.18 -0.94 9.67
CA GLY A 117 -11.80 0.30 9.19
C GLY A 117 -13.22 0.08 8.70
N THR A 118 -14.06 1.10 8.84
CA THR A 118 -15.39 1.18 8.24
C THR A 118 -15.50 2.42 7.37
N CYS A 119 -15.92 2.24 6.11
CA CYS A 119 -16.10 3.37 5.19
C CYS A 119 -17.39 4.15 5.53
N PRO A 120 -17.62 5.34 4.94
CA PRO A 120 -18.80 6.15 5.23
C PRO A 120 -20.14 5.48 4.86
N GLN A 121 -20.10 4.43 4.05
CA GLN A 121 -21.28 3.64 3.66
C GLN A 121 -21.51 2.42 4.58
N GLY A 122 -20.66 2.20 5.60
CA GLY A 122 -20.81 1.11 6.57
C GLY A 122 -20.08 -0.19 6.24
N HIS A 123 -19.37 -0.27 5.10
CA HIS A 123 -18.59 -1.45 4.75
C HIS A 123 -17.32 -1.54 5.59
N GLY A 124 -17.08 -2.70 6.21
CA GLY A 124 -15.97 -2.91 7.14
C GLY A 124 -14.91 -3.87 6.61
N HIS A 125 -13.63 -3.50 6.73
CA HIS A 125 -12.51 -4.35 6.35
C HIS A 125 -11.32 -4.18 7.30
N SER A 126 -10.54 -5.25 7.48
CA SER A 126 -9.22 -5.11 8.06
C SER A 126 -8.28 -4.40 7.08
N LEU A 127 -7.65 -3.34 7.56
CA LEU A 127 -6.66 -2.52 6.85
C LEU A 127 -5.25 -2.71 7.41
N ASP A 128 -5.11 -3.42 8.52
CA ASP A 128 -3.82 -3.70 9.14
C ASP A 128 -3.25 -5.05 8.67
N PRO A 129 -2.07 -5.07 8.02
CA PRO A 129 -1.43 -6.31 7.56
C PRO A 129 -1.00 -7.24 8.69
N HIS A 130 -0.97 -6.76 9.95
CA HIS A 130 -0.66 -7.52 11.17
C HIS A 130 -1.90 -7.92 11.96
N TRP A 131 -3.12 -7.68 11.46
CA TRP A 131 -4.32 -8.12 12.15
C TRP A 131 -4.54 -9.63 12.00
N SER A 132 -4.28 -10.37 13.08
CA SER A 132 -4.87 -11.68 13.36
C SER A 132 -6.04 -11.47 14.33
N PRO A 133 -7.23 -12.03 14.09
CA PRO A 133 -7.97 -12.58 15.20
C PRO A 133 -7.35 -13.93 15.54
N ASP A 134 -6.39 -13.97 16.47
CA ASP A 134 -6.30 -15.15 17.35
C ASP A 134 -7.26 -14.88 18.50
N PHE A 135 -8.55 -14.95 18.21
CA PHE A 135 -9.51 -15.35 19.22
C PHE A 135 -9.88 -16.77 18.86
N ASP A 136 -9.15 -17.71 19.44
CA ASP A 136 -9.80 -18.92 19.93
C ASP A 136 -10.90 -18.42 20.89
N GLU A 137 -12.14 -18.35 20.40
CA GLU A 137 -13.28 -18.39 21.30
C GLU A 137 -13.25 -19.77 21.96
N ASP A 138 -12.68 -19.84 23.16
CA ASP A 138 -13.02 -20.87 24.13
C ASP A 138 -14.54 -20.79 24.39
N ASN A 139 -15.30 -21.67 23.73
CA ASN A 139 -16.44 -22.36 24.33
C ASN A 139 -16.73 -23.70 23.64
#